data_AF-A0A8S0YWK6-F1
#
_entry.id   AF-A0A8S0YWK6-F1
#
_cell.length_a   1.000
_cell.length_b   1.000
_cell.length_c   1.000
_cell.angle_alpha   90.00
_cell.angle_beta   90.00
_cell.angle_gamma   90.00
#
_symmetry.space_group_name_H-M   'P 1'
#
loop_
_entity.id
_entity.type
_entity.pdbx_description
1 polymer ?
#
loop_
_entity_poly.entity_id
_entity_poly.type
_entity_poly.pdbx_seq_one_letter_code
_entity_poly.pdbx_strand_id
1 'polypeptide(L)'
;MTSFEGMLNKQYENIQKLQQDYNAMKTEISDIKQSIDNLQHEQSNLLSNLSTQREEGVSARAIVGGLQEKLSSAKVLITRLSEQLRVREQEGRRNNLEISGIPLTSKNENLFHILHRIGVKVGFSLTATDIDYIPRVRRFSSKETLRGSEESSASQLEPVKTSTIPNIIVRDKGRRVGYKYIWLNDCKIFIRKSDTSKAIVISSENDLDKIK
;
A
#
# COMPACT_ATOMS: atom_id res chain seq x y z
N MET A 1 -12.13 -15.56 -106.49
CA MET A 1 -11.01 -16.14 -105.71
C MET A 1 -10.52 -15.21 -104.62
N THR A 2 -10.43 -13.90 -104.85
CA THR A 2 -9.94 -12.88 -103.89
C THR A 2 -10.67 -12.81 -102.53
N SER A 3 -11.98 -13.11 -102.47
CA SER A 3 -12.75 -13.03 -101.22
C SER A 3 -12.43 -14.16 -100.21
N PHE A 4 -12.08 -15.35 -100.67
CA PHE A 4 -11.78 -16.50 -99.79
C PHE A 4 -10.37 -16.40 -99.21
N GLU A 5 -9.41 -15.95 -100.00
CA GLU A 5 -8.03 -15.71 -99.60
C GLU A 5 -7.91 -14.58 -98.57
N GLY A 6 -8.71 -13.51 -98.70
CA GLY A 6 -8.83 -12.47 -97.68
C GLY A 6 -9.42 -12.97 -96.35
N MET A 7 -10.39 -13.90 -96.39
CA MET A 7 -10.92 -14.54 -95.18
C MET A 7 -9.86 -15.43 -94.50
N LEU A 8 -9.09 -16.19 -95.28
CA LEU A 8 -7.99 -17.03 -94.79
C LEU A 8 -6.90 -16.20 -94.10
N ASN A 9 -6.47 -15.09 -94.72
CA ASN A 9 -5.48 -14.20 -94.10
C ASN A 9 -6.00 -13.57 -92.80
N LYS A 10 -7.27 -13.15 -92.77
CA LYS A 10 -7.87 -12.59 -91.55
C LYS A 10 -7.97 -13.63 -90.42
N GLN A 11 -8.29 -14.89 -90.76
CA GLN A 11 -8.28 -16.00 -89.81
C GLN A 11 -6.87 -16.30 -89.30
N TYR A 12 -5.87 -16.27 -90.20
CA TYR A 12 -4.46 -16.45 -89.82
C TYR A 12 -3.99 -15.37 -88.83
N GLU A 13 -4.31 -14.10 -89.08
CA GLU A 13 -4.00 -13.01 -88.15
C GLU A 13 -4.69 -13.17 -86.79
N ASN A 14 -5.95 -13.61 -86.75
CA ASN A 14 -6.66 -13.86 -85.50
C ASN A 14 -6.01 -14.99 -84.69
N ILE A 15 -5.59 -16.07 -85.34
CA ILE A 15 -4.89 -17.18 -84.69
C ILE A 15 -3.54 -16.71 -84.11
N GLN A 16 -2.81 -15.86 -84.84
CA GLN A 16 -1.57 -15.27 -84.34
C GLN A 16 -1.79 -14.42 -83.09
N LYS A 17 -2.83 -13.58 -83.07
CA LYS A 17 -3.20 -12.80 -81.87
C LYS A 17 -3.57 -13.71 -80.70
N LEU A 18 -4.37 -14.74 -80.94
CA LEU A 18 -4.73 -15.75 -79.92
C LEU A 18 -3.51 -16.48 -79.36
N GLN A 19 -2.52 -16.83 -80.20
CA GLN A 19 -1.27 -17.43 -79.74
C GLN A 19 -0.46 -16.46 -78.86
N GLN A 20 -0.46 -15.18 -79.21
CA GLN A 20 0.23 -14.16 -78.45
C GLN A 20 -0.41 -13.96 -77.07
N ASP A 21 -1.74 -13.83 -77.03
CA ASP A 21 -2.52 -13.73 -75.78
C ASP A 21 -2.37 -14.98 -74.92
N TYR A 22 -2.36 -16.18 -75.53
CA TYR A 22 -2.12 -17.43 -74.83
C TYR A 22 -0.75 -17.48 -74.15
N ASN A 23 0.30 -17.03 -74.84
CA ASN A 23 1.65 -17.00 -74.27
C ASN A 23 1.79 -15.95 -73.15
N ALA A 24 1.14 -14.79 -73.30
CA ALA A 24 1.07 -13.77 -72.25
C ALA A 24 0.37 -14.33 -71.00
N MET A 25 -0.81 -14.93 -71.16
CA MET A 25 -1.56 -15.55 -70.07
C MET A 25 -0.77 -16.70 -69.41
N LYS A 26 -0.05 -17.51 -70.19
CA LYS A 26 0.81 -18.57 -69.66
C LYS A 26 1.92 -18.03 -68.76
N THR A 27 2.45 -16.86 -69.09
CA THR A 27 3.49 -16.19 -68.31
C THR A 27 2.90 -15.67 -67.00
N GLU A 28 1.77 -14.96 -67.06
CA GLU A 28 1.06 -14.49 -65.86
C GLU A 28 0.67 -15.64 -64.92
N ILE A 29 0.19 -16.77 -65.45
CA ILE A 29 -0.13 -17.97 -64.65
C ILE A 29 1.12 -18.53 -63.96
N SER A 30 2.29 -18.47 -64.61
CA SER A 30 3.55 -18.89 -64.01
C SER A 30 3.94 -17.99 -62.84
N ASP A 31 3.78 -16.68 -63.00
CA ASP A 31 4.09 -15.69 -61.96
C ASP A 31 3.13 -15.84 -60.76
N ILE A 32 1.84 -16.08 -61.03
CA ILE A 32 0.84 -16.36 -59.99
C ILE A 32 1.21 -17.62 -59.19
N LYS A 33 1.67 -18.68 -59.87
CA LYS A 33 2.12 -19.90 -59.17
C LYS A 33 3.29 -19.62 -58.23
N GLN A 34 4.29 -18.88 -58.70
CA GLN A 34 5.44 -18.51 -57.87
C GLN A 34 5.01 -17.67 -56.66
N SER A 35 4.05 -16.75 -56.85
CA SER A 35 3.50 -15.95 -55.75
C SER A 35 2.76 -16.81 -54.73
N ILE A 36 1.98 -17.80 -55.18
CA ILE A 36 1.28 -18.76 -54.30
C ILE A 36 2.29 -19.57 -53.48
N ASP A 37 3.36 -20.08 -54.09
CA ASP A 37 4.39 -20.85 -53.39
C ASP A 37 5.09 -20.01 -52.32
N ASN A 38 5.39 -18.74 -52.63
CA ASN A 38 5.96 -17.80 -51.67
C ASN A 38 5.01 -17.54 -50.49
N LEU A 39 3.72 -17.31 -50.78
CA LEU A 39 2.70 -17.10 -49.74
C LEU A 39 2.52 -18.33 -48.85
N GLN A 40 2.57 -19.53 -49.41
CA GLN A 40 2.50 -20.78 -48.64
C GLN A 40 3.71 -20.91 -47.69
N HIS A 41 4.91 -20.54 -48.16
CA HIS A 41 6.10 -20.54 -47.31
C HIS A 41 6.00 -19.52 -46.17
N GLU A 42 5.54 -18.29 -46.46
CA GLU A 42 5.30 -17.28 -45.43
C GLU A 42 4.25 -17.73 -44.42
N GLN A 43 3.16 -18.35 -44.87
CA GLN A 43 2.13 -18.88 -44.00
C GLN A 43 2.67 -19.96 -43.04
N SER A 44 3.55 -20.83 -43.52
CA SER A 44 4.22 -21.83 -42.68
C SER A 44 5.09 -21.18 -41.60
N ASN A 45 5.87 -20.17 -41.98
CA ASN A 45 6.72 -19.42 -41.04
C ASN A 45 5.88 -18.68 -39.98
N LEU A 46 4.76 -18.07 -40.39
CA LEU A 46 3.84 -17.40 -39.47
C LEU A 46 3.21 -18.37 -38.47
N LEU A 47 2.81 -19.58 -38.90
CA LEU A 47 2.27 -20.60 -38.01
C LEU A 47 3.30 -21.04 -36.95
N SER A 48 4.57 -21.20 -37.36
CA SER A 48 5.67 -21.51 -36.44
C SER A 48 5.89 -20.39 -35.42
N ASN A 49 5.93 -19.13 -35.86
CA ASN A 49 6.09 -18.00 -34.94
C ASN A 49 4.91 -17.84 -33.98
N LEU A 50 3.69 -18.13 -34.44
CA LEU A 50 2.50 -18.08 -33.59
C LEU A 50 2.50 -19.19 -32.53
N SER A 51 3.02 -20.38 -32.85
CA SER A 51 3.12 -21.46 -31.86
C SER A 51 4.12 -21.12 -30.76
N THR A 52 5.30 -20.62 -31.13
CA THR A 52 6.34 -20.22 -30.17
C THR A 52 5.87 -19.06 -29.29
N GLN A 53 5.27 -18.02 -29.88
CA GLN A 53 4.68 -16.90 -29.11
C GLN A 53 3.58 -17.35 -28.16
N ARG A 54 2.78 -18.35 -28.56
CA ARG A 54 1.73 -18.92 -27.70
C ARG A 54 2.34 -19.63 -26.48
N GLU A 55 3.40 -20.41 -26.68
CA GLU A 55 4.11 -21.11 -25.61
C GLU A 55 4.77 -20.14 -24.63
N GLU A 56 5.49 -19.14 -25.14
CA GLU A 56 6.06 -18.05 -24.34
C GLU A 56 4.98 -17.32 -23.54
N GLY A 57 3.83 -17.02 -24.15
CA GLY A 57 2.70 -16.39 -23.50
C GLY A 57 2.09 -17.25 -22.38
N VAL A 58 2.04 -18.58 -22.53
CA VAL A 58 1.59 -19.48 -21.46
C VAL A 58 2.58 -19.47 -20.28
N SER A 59 3.87 -19.56 -20.58
CA SER A 59 4.93 -19.54 -19.55
C SER A 59 4.94 -18.21 -18.79
N ALA A 60 4.87 -17.08 -19.49
CA ALA A 60 4.79 -15.76 -18.89
C ALA A 60 3.57 -15.62 -17.97
N ARG A 61 2.40 -16.11 -18.38
CA ARG A 61 1.18 -16.11 -17.55
C ARG A 61 1.35 -16.94 -16.28
N ALA A 62 2.01 -18.09 -16.35
CA ALA A 62 2.27 -18.93 -15.18
C ALA A 62 3.18 -18.20 -14.16
N ILE A 63 4.24 -17.55 -14.64
CA ILE A 63 5.17 -16.78 -13.78
C ILE A 63 4.44 -15.62 -13.10
N VAL A 64 3.66 -14.85 -13.87
CA VAL A 64 2.87 -13.73 -13.33
C VAL A 64 1.89 -14.21 -12.25
N GLY A 65 1.21 -15.34 -12.48
CA GLY A 65 0.33 -15.95 -11.48
C GLY A 65 1.07 -16.28 -10.17
N GLY A 66 2.23 -16.94 -10.26
CA GLY A 66 3.03 -17.29 -9.09
C GLY A 66 3.58 -16.06 -8.34
N LEU A 67 3.94 -14.99 -9.05
CA LEU A 67 4.37 -13.73 -8.42
C LEU A 67 3.21 -13.03 -7.70
N GLN A 68 2.01 -13.06 -8.28
CA GLN A 68 0.82 -12.45 -7.69
C GLN A 68 0.41 -13.15 -6.38
N GLU A 69 0.52 -14.48 -6.32
CA GLU A 69 0.28 -15.25 -5.09
C GLU A 69 1.29 -14.93 -4.00
N LYS A 70 2.59 -14.88 -4.33
CA LYS A 70 3.66 -14.49 -3.40
C LYS A 70 3.46 -13.07 -2.88
N LEU A 71 3.08 -12.13 -3.75
CA LEU A 71 2.81 -10.74 -3.37
C LEU A 71 1.64 -10.65 -2.38
N SER A 72 0.58 -11.42 -2.63
CA SER A 72 -0.61 -11.46 -1.77
C SER A 72 -0.26 -12.00 -0.39
N SER A 73 0.50 -13.11 -0.35
CA SER A 73 0.97 -13.73 0.89
C SER A 73 1.89 -12.81 1.69
N ALA A 74 2.84 -12.14 1.01
CA ALA A 74 3.73 -11.18 1.64
C ALA A 74 2.99 -9.99 2.26
N LYS A 75 1.99 -9.44 1.57
CA LYS A 75 1.15 -8.34 2.10
C LYS A 75 0.43 -8.74 3.38
N VAL A 76 -0.19 -9.92 3.39
CA VAL A 76 -0.88 -10.45 4.59
C VAL A 76 0.10 -10.61 5.75
N LEU A 77 1.31 -11.13 5.49
CA LEU A 77 2.36 -11.27 6.51
C LEU A 77 2.80 -9.91 7.06
N ILE A 78 2.99 -8.90 6.21
CA ILE A 78 3.33 -7.54 6.63
C ILE A 78 2.26 -7.00 7.55
N THR A 79 0.98 -7.05 7.15
CA THR A 79 -0.13 -6.57 7.99
C THR A 79 -0.15 -7.27 9.35
N ARG A 80 0.05 -8.59 9.38
CA ARG A 80 0.10 -9.37 10.62
C ARG A 80 1.27 -8.97 11.51
N LEU A 81 2.48 -8.83 10.94
CA LEU A 81 3.67 -8.45 11.68
C LEU A 81 3.56 -7.02 12.23
N SER A 82 3.00 -6.10 11.46
CA SER A 82 2.73 -4.73 11.90
C SER A 82 1.77 -4.71 13.10
N GLU A 83 0.70 -5.51 13.07
CA GLU A 83 -0.22 -5.59 14.22
C GLU A 83 0.45 -6.23 15.44
N GLN A 84 1.25 -7.28 15.24
CA GLN A 84 2.02 -7.89 16.33
C GLN A 84 3.02 -6.90 16.96
N LEU A 85 3.69 -6.08 16.14
CA LEU A 85 4.58 -5.03 16.63
C LEU A 85 3.81 -3.99 17.44
N ARG A 86 2.66 -3.52 16.92
CA ARG A 86 1.81 -2.54 17.60
C ARG A 86 1.36 -3.04 18.97
N VAL A 87 0.90 -4.29 19.05
CA VAL A 87 0.48 -4.92 20.32
C VAL A 87 1.67 -5.03 21.28
N ARG A 88 2.83 -5.49 20.83
CA ARG A 88 4.03 -5.61 21.68
C ARG A 88 4.49 -4.25 22.21
N GLU A 89 4.50 -3.25 21.34
CA GLU A 89 4.83 -1.88 21.67
C GLU A 89 3.86 -1.26 22.69
N GLN A 90 2.57 -1.58 22.57
CA GLN A 90 1.55 -1.14 23.50
C GLN A 90 1.72 -1.81 24.87
N GLU A 91 1.97 -3.12 24.88
CA GLU A 91 2.24 -3.88 26.12
C GLU A 91 3.45 -3.33 26.87
N GLY A 92 4.50 -2.92 26.14
CA GLY A 92 5.67 -2.26 26.73
C GLY A 92 5.38 -0.88 27.36
N ARG A 93 4.25 -0.25 27.00
CA ARG A 93 3.80 1.06 27.51
C ARG A 93 2.59 0.97 28.45
N ARG A 94 2.06 -0.23 28.71
CA ARG A 94 0.80 -0.42 29.45
C ARG A 94 0.79 0.24 30.83
N ASN A 95 1.94 0.32 31.48
CA ASN A 95 2.07 0.94 32.81
C ASN A 95 2.62 2.37 32.74
N ASN A 96 2.92 2.91 31.56
CA ASN A 96 3.45 4.27 31.39
C ASN A 96 2.29 5.28 31.34
N LEU A 97 2.33 6.30 32.20
CA LEU A 97 1.36 7.40 32.27
C LEU A 97 2.05 8.70 31.86
N GLU A 98 1.60 9.34 30.80
CA GLU A 98 2.12 10.64 30.35
C GLU A 98 1.25 11.80 30.88
N ILE A 99 1.85 12.74 31.62
CA ILE A 99 1.20 13.92 32.16
C ILE A 99 1.68 15.15 31.38
N SER A 100 0.77 15.78 30.66
CA SER A 100 1.04 16.99 29.87
C SER A 100 0.67 18.26 30.63
N GLY A 101 1.29 19.38 30.26
CA GLY A 101 0.90 20.71 30.76
C GLY A 101 1.45 21.07 32.15
N ILE A 102 2.40 20.32 32.68
CA ILE A 102 3.05 20.63 33.97
C ILE A 102 4.16 21.65 33.77
N PRO A 103 4.00 22.92 34.18
CA PRO A 103 5.00 23.97 33.94
C PRO A 103 6.36 23.64 34.56
N LEU A 104 7.43 24.10 33.90
CA LEU A 104 8.77 24.01 34.44
C LEU A 104 8.94 25.09 35.51
N THR A 105 8.93 24.68 36.77
CA THR A 105 8.87 25.65 37.89
C THR A 105 10.26 26.13 38.31
N SER A 106 11.31 25.33 38.15
CA SER A 106 12.71 25.65 38.51
C SER A 106 13.69 24.74 37.77
N LYS A 107 14.99 25.11 37.66
CA LYS A 107 16.03 24.26 37.05
C LYS A 107 16.24 22.92 37.78
N ASN A 108 15.91 22.86 39.07
CA ASN A 108 16.02 21.67 39.92
C ASN A 108 14.67 21.38 40.57
N GLU A 109 13.78 20.75 39.82
CA GLU A 109 12.45 20.39 40.29
C GLU A 109 12.39 18.95 40.77
N ASN A 110 11.55 18.68 41.78
CA ASN A 110 11.31 17.34 42.25
C ASN A 110 10.02 16.79 41.61
N LEU A 111 10.16 15.98 40.55
CA LEU A 111 9.04 15.41 39.80
C LEU A 111 8.17 14.49 40.67
N PHE A 112 8.77 13.78 41.63
CA PHE A 112 8.03 12.94 42.57
C PHE A 112 7.10 13.77 43.46
N HIS A 113 7.59 14.89 44.01
CA HIS A 113 6.77 15.79 44.82
C HIS A 113 5.64 16.44 44.01
N ILE A 114 5.91 16.85 42.77
CA ILE A 114 4.89 17.39 41.86
C ILE A 114 3.80 16.34 41.61
N LEU A 115 4.19 15.11 41.27
CA LEU A 115 3.27 14.02 41.04
C LEU A 115 2.48 13.64 42.31
N HIS A 116 3.13 13.60 43.46
CA HIS A 116 2.48 13.34 44.74
C HIS A 116 1.39 14.40 45.04
N ARG A 117 1.69 15.69 44.83
CA ARG A 117 0.71 16.77 44.99
C ARG A 117 -0.46 16.64 44.03
N ILE A 118 -0.20 16.27 42.77
CA ILE A 118 -1.25 15.99 41.78
C ILE A 118 -2.10 14.82 42.24
N GLY A 119 -1.48 13.70 42.64
CA GLY A 119 -2.16 12.53 43.16
C GLY A 119 -3.10 12.89 44.31
N VAL A 120 -2.59 13.54 45.37
CA VAL A 120 -3.39 13.94 46.54
C VAL A 120 -4.55 14.83 46.13
N LYS A 121 -4.32 15.77 45.19
CA LYS A 121 -5.37 16.69 44.72
C LYS A 121 -6.47 15.98 43.92
N VAL A 122 -6.13 14.92 43.19
CA VAL A 122 -7.06 14.09 42.40
C VAL A 122 -7.67 12.96 43.25
N GLY A 123 -7.26 12.80 44.52
CA GLY A 123 -7.80 11.79 45.44
C GLY A 123 -7.04 10.46 45.45
N PHE A 124 -5.79 10.45 44.96
CA PHE A 124 -4.92 9.27 44.93
C PHE A 124 -3.67 9.46 45.79
N SER A 125 -3.35 8.45 46.63
CA SER A 125 -2.09 8.40 47.36
C SER A 125 -1.06 7.60 46.55
N LEU A 126 -0.06 8.29 45.99
CA LEU A 126 1.08 7.67 45.31
C LEU A 126 2.26 7.60 46.27
N THR A 127 2.84 6.41 46.47
CA THR A 127 4.06 6.23 47.27
C THR A 127 5.28 6.04 46.38
N ALA A 128 6.49 6.21 46.92
CA ALA A 128 7.73 6.01 46.17
C ALA A 128 7.88 4.58 45.61
N THR A 129 7.25 3.59 46.26
CA THR A 129 7.26 2.19 45.79
C THR A 129 6.32 1.91 44.63
N ASP A 130 5.36 2.81 44.36
CA ASP A 130 4.42 2.68 43.25
C ASP A 130 5.04 3.13 41.92
N ILE A 131 6.23 3.75 41.98
CA ILE A 131 6.84 4.44 40.87
C ILE A 131 8.22 3.84 40.59
N ASP A 132 8.38 3.30 39.40
CA ASP A 132 9.66 2.76 38.94
C ASP A 132 10.62 3.86 38.46
N TYR A 133 10.13 4.77 37.61
CA TYR A 133 10.94 5.85 37.04
C TYR A 133 10.07 7.04 36.60
N ILE A 134 10.56 8.27 36.80
CA ILE A 134 9.89 9.50 36.39
C ILE A 134 10.85 10.43 35.63
N PRO A 135 10.84 10.42 34.29
CA PRO A 135 11.53 11.42 33.49
C PRO A 135 10.57 12.48 32.96
N ARG A 136 11.12 13.67 32.68
CA ARG A 136 10.51 14.56 31.70
C ARG A 136 10.77 14.06 30.28
N VAL A 137 9.78 14.09 29.42
CA VAL A 137 9.86 13.66 28.02
C VAL A 137 9.39 14.76 27.08
N ARG A 138 9.94 14.79 25.87
CA ARG A 138 9.47 15.73 24.84
C ARG A 138 8.02 15.40 24.51
N ARG A 139 7.21 16.45 24.34
CA ARG A 139 5.85 16.28 23.81
C ARG A 139 5.94 15.62 22.43
N PHE A 140 5.23 14.52 22.23
CA PHE A 140 5.04 13.98 20.89
C PHE A 140 4.24 15.01 20.08
N SER A 141 4.84 15.55 19.01
CA SER A 141 4.09 16.37 18.06
C SER A 141 3.19 15.42 17.26
N SER A 142 1.88 15.48 17.52
CA SER A 142 0.90 14.86 16.64
C SER A 142 1.00 15.57 15.28
N LYS A 143 1.51 14.87 14.25
CA LYS A 143 1.53 15.35 12.86
C LYS A 143 0.13 15.64 12.29
N GLU A 144 -0.93 15.40 13.05
CA GLU A 144 -2.32 15.48 12.62
C GLU A 144 -2.90 16.90 12.49
N THR A 145 -2.22 17.94 12.98
CA THR A 145 -2.68 19.33 12.79
C THR A 145 -2.32 19.90 11.40
N LEU A 146 -1.59 19.16 10.55
CA LEU A 146 -1.14 19.62 9.23
C LEU A 146 -1.72 18.81 8.06
N ARG A 147 -2.95 18.27 8.20
CA ARG A 147 -3.61 17.52 7.11
C ARG A 147 -4.80 18.26 6.48
N GLY A 148 -4.85 19.57 6.64
CA GLY A 148 -5.90 20.45 6.11
C GLY A 148 -5.33 21.69 5.41
N SER A 149 -4.40 21.53 4.49
CA SER A 149 -4.12 22.49 3.41
C SER A 149 -3.09 21.89 2.46
N GLU A 150 -3.61 21.32 1.38
CA GLU A 150 -3.09 21.27 0.01
C GLU A 150 -1.61 20.92 -0.27
N GLU A 151 -1.49 19.97 -1.20
CA GLU A 151 -0.32 19.70 -2.01
C GLU A 151 0.20 20.98 -2.67
N SER A 152 1.42 21.40 -2.34
CA SER A 152 2.33 22.06 -3.27
C SER A 152 3.72 22.21 -2.65
N SER A 153 4.70 21.71 -3.39
CA SER A 153 6.10 22.17 -3.42
C SER A 153 6.97 21.97 -2.18
N ALA A 154 7.96 21.11 -2.37
CA ALA A 154 9.15 21.00 -1.54
C ALA A 154 9.90 22.34 -1.45
N SER A 155 9.90 22.97 -0.29
CA SER A 155 10.95 23.87 0.13
C SER A 155 11.02 23.93 1.66
N GLN A 156 12.22 23.61 2.16
CA GLN A 156 12.81 23.98 3.44
C GLN A 156 11.91 24.81 4.38
N LEU A 157 11.48 24.20 5.49
CA LEU A 157 11.04 24.94 6.67
C LEU A 157 11.79 24.37 7.88
N GLU A 158 12.67 25.21 8.42
CA GLU A 158 13.33 25.04 9.72
C GLU A 158 12.32 24.75 10.82
N PRO A 159 12.65 23.90 11.82
CA PRO A 159 11.72 23.56 12.89
C PRO A 159 11.39 24.79 13.74
N VAL A 160 10.11 25.16 13.76
CA VAL A 160 9.55 26.21 14.64
C VAL A 160 9.87 25.86 16.09
N LYS A 161 10.73 26.65 16.73
CA LYS A 161 11.05 26.58 18.16
C LYS A 161 9.86 27.06 18.99
N THR A 162 8.85 26.22 19.16
CA THR A 162 7.89 26.43 20.24
C THR A 162 8.55 25.99 21.55
N SER A 163 8.64 26.91 22.51
CA SER A 163 9.10 26.67 23.88
C SER A 163 8.08 25.79 24.63
N THR A 164 7.95 24.55 24.19
CA THR A 164 6.90 23.64 24.67
C THR A 164 7.40 22.86 25.87
N ILE A 165 6.72 23.07 26.98
CA ILE A 165 6.97 22.41 28.27
C ILE A 165 6.92 20.88 28.10
N PRO A 166 7.95 20.13 28.56
CA PRO A 166 8.01 18.67 28.43
C PRO A 166 7.05 17.94 29.39
N ASN A 167 6.52 16.79 28.95
CA ASN A 167 5.57 15.94 29.66
C ASN A 167 6.28 15.05 30.71
N ILE A 168 5.56 14.39 31.60
CA ILE A 168 6.12 13.48 32.63
C ILE A 168 5.61 12.05 32.36
N ILE A 169 6.49 11.03 32.30
CA ILE A 169 6.05 9.62 32.24
C ILE A 169 6.15 8.96 33.62
N VAL A 170 5.12 8.25 34.07
CA VAL A 170 5.10 7.49 35.34
C VAL A 170 4.83 6.02 35.06
N ARG A 171 5.61 5.09 35.64
CA ARG A 171 5.33 3.65 35.59
C ARG A 171 4.61 3.19 36.87
N ASP A 172 3.31 2.89 36.80
CA ASP A 172 2.50 2.47 37.96
C ASP A 172 2.02 1.00 37.88
N LYS A 173 1.86 0.36 39.05
CA LYS A 173 1.13 -0.91 39.23
C LYS A 173 -0.35 -0.60 39.43
N GLY A 174 -1.04 -0.27 38.33
CA GLY A 174 -2.45 0.11 38.32
C GLY A 174 -3.41 -1.01 38.72
N ARG A 175 -3.63 -1.21 40.03
CA ARG A 175 -4.64 -2.15 40.56
C ARG A 175 -5.32 -1.67 41.84
N ARG A 176 -5.71 -0.39 41.91
CA ARG A 176 -6.27 0.20 43.15
C ARG A 176 -7.68 0.79 43.05
N VAL A 177 -8.30 0.81 41.87
CA VAL A 177 -9.68 1.31 41.65
C VAL A 177 -10.65 0.19 41.23
N GLY A 178 -10.28 -1.07 41.42
CA GLY A 178 -11.11 -2.22 41.01
C GLY A 178 -11.18 -2.47 39.50
N TYR A 179 -10.43 -1.71 38.69
CA TYR A 179 -10.25 -1.95 37.26
C TYR A 179 -9.01 -2.80 37.00
N LYS A 180 -9.17 -3.89 36.25
CA LYS A 180 -8.11 -4.87 35.95
C LYS A 180 -7.20 -4.41 34.80
N TYR A 181 -7.70 -3.59 33.88
CA TYR A 181 -6.95 -3.10 32.72
C TYR A 181 -7.18 -1.60 32.51
N ILE A 182 -6.08 -0.86 32.32
CA ILE A 182 -6.05 0.52 31.85
C ILE A 182 -5.06 0.55 30.69
N TRP A 183 -5.45 1.07 29.54
CA TRP A 183 -4.58 1.15 28.36
C TRP A 183 -4.95 2.33 27.47
N LEU A 184 -4.01 2.72 26.61
CA LEU A 184 -4.21 3.80 25.63
C LEU A 184 -4.38 3.20 24.24
N ASN A 185 -5.34 3.69 23.46
CA ASN A 185 -5.41 3.40 22.02
C ASN A 185 -5.93 4.66 21.31
N ASP A 186 -5.24 5.10 20.26
CA ASP A 186 -5.58 6.32 19.50
C ASP A 186 -5.80 7.56 20.38
N CYS A 187 -4.89 7.80 21.33
CA CYS A 187 -4.94 8.90 22.31
C CYS A 187 -6.19 8.93 23.22
N LYS A 188 -6.98 7.84 23.25
CA LYS A 188 -8.10 7.67 24.17
C LYS A 188 -7.71 6.71 25.28
N ILE A 189 -8.12 7.02 26.50
CA ILE A 189 -7.91 6.14 27.66
C ILE A 189 -9.02 5.11 27.68
N PHE A 190 -8.65 3.84 27.74
CA PHE A 190 -9.58 2.72 27.90
C PHE A 190 -9.38 2.10 29.28
N ILE A 191 -10.49 1.85 29.98
CA ILE A 191 -10.50 1.14 31.26
C ILE A 191 -11.44 -0.05 31.21
N ARG A 192 -11.10 -1.13 31.92
CA ARG A 192 -11.91 -2.36 31.96
C ARG A 192 -11.84 -3.03 33.33
N LYS A 193 -13.01 -3.37 33.88
CA LYS A 193 -13.15 -3.91 35.24
C LYS A 193 -12.69 -5.35 35.37
N SER A 194 -13.08 -6.23 34.44
CA SER A 194 -12.73 -7.65 34.39
C SER A 194 -12.60 -8.15 32.93
N ASP A 195 -12.14 -9.39 32.74
CA ASP A 195 -12.01 -10.03 31.40
C ASP A 195 -13.34 -10.19 30.64
N THR A 196 -14.47 -10.03 31.34
CA THR A 196 -15.83 -10.13 30.80
C THR A 196 -16.53 -8.77 30.67
N SER A 197 -15.98 -7.72 31.29
CA SER A 197 -16.60 -6.38 31.27
C SER A 197 -16.40 -5.68 29.93
N LYS A 198 -17.27 -4.74 29.54
CA LYS A 198 -17.03 -3.88 28.37
C LYS A 198 -15.95 -2.84 28.69
N ALA A 199 -15.10 -2.53 27.71
CA ALA A 199 -14.13 -1.44 27.84
C ALA A 199 -14.85 -0.08 27.80
N ILE A 200 -14.51 0.81 28.74
CA ILE A 200 -15.04 2.18 28.81
C ILE A 200 -13.97 3.12 28.25
N VAL A 201 -14.36 4.03 27.37
CA VAL A 201 -13.49 5.04 26.78
C VAL A 201 -13.65 6.35 27.56
N ILE A 202 -12.53 6.93 27.97
CA ILE A 202 -12.43 8.25 28.58
C ILE A 202 -11.75 9.15 27.55
N SER A 203 -12.55 10.06 26.99
CA SER A 203 -12.15 11.02 25.96
C SER A 203 -12.27 12.48 26.42
N SER A 204 -12.96 12.72 27.54
CA SER A 204 -13.20 14.03 28.12
C SER A 204 -13.30 13.91 29.64
N GLU A 205 -13.16 15.03 30.36
CA GLU A 205 -13.26 15.07 31.83
C GLU A 205 -14.63 14.57 32.33
N ASN A 206 -15.71 14.84 31.59
CA ASN A 206 -17.06 14.34 31.88
C ASN A 206 -17.16 12.80 31.79
N ASP A 207 -16.25 12.13 31.09
CA ASP A 207 -16.23 10.67 31.02
C ASP A 207 -15.71 10.03 32.31
N LEU A 208 -15.13 10.82 33.23
CA LEU A 208 -14.71 10.35 34.55
C LEU A 208 -15.90 10.00 35.45
N ASP A 209 -17.08 10.59 35.21
CA ASP A 209 -18.32 10.24 35.93
C ASP A 209 -18.82 8.82 35.59
N LYS A 210 -18.30 8.21 34.52
CA LYS A 210 -18.58 6.81 34.14
C LYS A 210 -17.79 5.82 34.98
N ILE A 211 -16.84 6.31 35.78
CA ILE A 211 -16.03 5.54 36.71
C ILE A 211 -16.76 5.58 38.07
N LYS A 212 -17.20 4.42 38.56
CA LYS A 212 -17.84 4.26 39.87
C LYS A 212 -16.91 3.56 40.85
#